data_AF-A0A2Y9RSL8-F1
#
_entry.id   AF-A0A2Y9RSL8-F1
#
_cell.length_a   1.000
_cell.length_b   1.000
_cell.length_c   1.000
_cell.angle_alpha   90.00
_cell.angle_beta   90.00
_cell.angle_gamma   90.00
#
_symmetry.space_group_name_H-M   'P 1'
#
loop_
_entity.id
_entity.type
_entity.pdbx_description
1 polymer ?
#
loop_
_entity_poly.entity_id
_entity_poly.type
_entity_poly.pdbx_seq_one_letter_code
_entity_poly.pdbx_strand_id
1 'polypeptide(L)'
;MGKDFRYYFQHPWSRLIVAYLVIFFNFLIFAEDPVSHSQTEANVLVVGNCFSFVTNKYPRGVGWRLLKVLLWLLAILIGLIAGKFLFHQHLFGQLLRLKMFREDHGSWMTMFFSTILFLFIFSHIYNTILLMDGNMGVYIITDYMGIRNESFMKLAAVGTWMGDFVTAWMVTDMMLQDKPYPDWGKSARAFWKKGKVRIILFWTVLFTLTSVVVLVITTDWISWDKLNRGFLPSDEVSRAFLASFILVFDLLIVMQKDDNMHVVRNSNSPGLGIPTFHGRCRCKSPWIAHFSRAIQDSFLPEDLQGGISYSHNRYGITLSAI
;
A
#
# COMPACT_ATOMS: atom_id res chain seq x y z
N MET A 1 36.49 -4.74 12.54
CA MET A 1 35.31 -5.61 12.70
C MET A 1 35.33 -6.63 11.57
N GLY A 2 35.31 -7.93 11.90
CA GLY A 2 35.23 -8.99 10.90
C GLY A 2 33.94 -8.86 10.09
N LYS A 3 33.97 -9.27 8.82
CA LYS A 3 32.77 -9.33 7.98
C LYS A 3 31.94 -10.52 8.44
N ASP A 4 31.02 -10.28 9.37
CA ASP A 4 30.10 -11.31 9.85
C ASP A 4 29.07 -11.69 8.77
N PHE A 5 28.43 -12.85 8.90
CA PHE A 5 27.37 -13.32 7.98
C PHE A 5 26.31 -12.24 7.71
N ARG A 6 25.95 -11.45 8.73
CA ARG A 6 25.03 -10.32 8.65
C ARG A 6 25.47 -9.27 7.60
N TYR A 7 26.77 -8.99 7.49
CA TYR A 7 27.32 -8.05 6.52
C TYR A 7 27.10 -8.54 5.08
N TYR A 8 27.32 -9.83 4.81
CA TYR A 8 27.08 -10.40 3.48
C TYR A 8 25.58 -10.51 3.17
N PHE A 9 24.78 -10.90 4.16
CA PHE A 9 23.34 -11.05 4.02
C PHE A 9 22.64 -9.70 3.74
N GLN A 10 23.10 -8.62 4.39
CA GLN A 10 22.61 -7.26 4.22
C GLN A 10 23.26 -6.49 3.06
N HIS A 11 24.09 -7.16 2.24
CA HIS A 11 24.76 -6.50 1.13
C HIS A 11 23.75 -5.95 0.11
N PRO A 12 23.95 -4.75 -0.46
CA PRO A 12 23.00 -4.14 -1.41
C PRO A 12 22.63 -5.05 -2.59
N TRP A 13 23.61 -5.77 -3.17
CA TRP A 13 23.34 -6.75 -4.22
C TRP A 13 22.38 -7.86 -3.78
N SER A 14 22.56 -8.42 -2.57
CA SER A 14 21.68 -9.47 -2.04
C SER A 14 20.24 -8.96 -1.94
N ARG A 15 20.05 -7.79 -1.33
CA ARG A 15 18.73 -7.16 -1.15
C ARG A 15 18.03 -6.85 -2.48
N LEU A 16 18.77 -6.29 -3.45
CA LEU A 16 18.24 -6.01 -4.78
C LEU A 16 17.84 -7.30 -5.50
N ILE A 17 18.71 -8.31 -5.47
CA ILE A 17 18.44 -9.61 -6.11
C ILE A 17 17.18 -10.23 -5.52
N VAL A 18 17.05 -10.29 -4.19
CA VAL A 18 15.86 -10.84 -3.52
C VAL A 18 14.60 -10.06 -3.94
N ALA A 19 14.64 -8.71 -3.90
CA ALA A 19 13.48 -7.89 -4.24
C ALA A 19 13.03 -8.02 -5.70
N TYR A 20 13.96 -8.11 -6.65
CA TYR A 20 13.61 -8.31 -8.07
C TYR A 20 13.26 -9.76 -8.40
N LEU A 21 13.79 -10.74 -7.67
CA LEU A 21 13.40 -12.14 -7.81
C LEU A 21 11.96 -12.40 -7.37
N VAL A 22 11.47 -11.72 -6.33
CA VAL A 22 10.06 -11.78 -5.92
C VAL A 22 9.15 -11.39 -7.07
N ILE A 23 9.42 -10.26 -7.74
CA ILE A 23 8.66 -9.82 -8.90
C ILE A 23 8.61 -10.92 -9.97
N PHE A 24 9.75 -11.53 -10.27
CA PHE A 24 9.82 -12.61 -11.24
C PHE A 24 8.97 -13.83 -10.84
N PHE A 25 9.07 -14.29 -9.59
CA PHE A 25 8.27 -15.41 -9.10
C PHE A 25 6.77 -15.09 -9.04
N ASN A 26 6.39 -13.84 -8.74
CA ASN A 26 4.99 -13.39 -8.79
C ASN A 26 4.40 -13.42 -10.20
N PHE A 27 5.20 -13.17 -11.24
CA PHE A 27 4.75 -13.43 -12.62
C PHE A 27 4.72 -14.91 -12.96
N LEU A 28 5.67 -15.70 -12.44
CA LEU A 28 5.71 -17.14 -12.69
C LEU A 28 4.49 -17.86 -12.10
N ILE A 29 4.04 -17.48 -10.89
CA ILE A 29 2.83 -18.08 -10.29
C ILE A 29 1.58 -17.68 -11.06
N PHE A 30 1.51 -16.45 -11.59
CA PHE A 30 0.40 -16.03 -12.46
C PHE A 30 0.37 -16.82 -13.77
N ALA A 31 1.54 -17.11 -14.35
CA ALA A 31 1.67 -17.91 -15.56
C ALA A 31 1.29 -19.40 -15.36
N GLU A 32 1.46 -19.92 -14.13
CA GLU A 32 1.18 -21.31 -13.79
C GLU A 32 -0.27 -21.54 -13.36
N ASP A 33 -0.97 -20.52 -12.84
CA ASP A 33 -2.29 -20.69 -12.24
C ASP A 33 -3.41 -20.84 -13.29
N PRO A 34 -4.08 -22.00 -13.39
CA PRO A 34 -5.13 -22.26 -14.38
C PRO A 34 -6.41 -21.46 -14.13
N VAL A 35 -6.58 -20.90 -12.92
CA VAL A 35 -7.73 -20.05 -12.55
C VAL A 35 -7.75 -18.76 -13.38
N SER A 36 -6.58 -18.31 -13.85
CA SER A 36 -6.44 -17.14 -14.72
C SER A 36 -7.18 -17.27 -16.07
N HIS A 37 -7.52 -18.49 -16.51
CA HIS A 37 -8.27 -18.75 -17.73
C HIS A 37 -9.72 -19.18 -17.48
N SER A 38 -10.17 -19.22 -16.22
CA SER A 38 -11.51 -19.67 -15.87
C SER A 38 -12.58 -18.61 -16.16
N GLN A 39 -13.64 -19.04 -16.86
CA GLN A 39 -14.83 -18.23 -17.13
C GLN A 39 -15.86 -18.30 -16.00
N THR A 40 -15.60 -19.08 -14.93
CA THR A 40 -16.50 -19.15 -13.79
C THR A 40 -16.49 -17.83 -13.03
N GLU A 41 -17.59 -17.54 -12.34
CA GLU A 41 -17.68 -16.34 -11.50
C GLU A 41 -16.67 -16.38 -10.36
N ALA A 42 -16.04 -15.24 -10.10
CA ALA A 42 -15.05 -15.11 -9.04
C ALA A 42 -15.71 -15.14 -7.67
N ASN A 43 -15.28 -16.10 -6.86
CA ASN A 43 -15.66 -16.25 -5.47
C ASN A 43 -14.42 -16.05 -4.60
N VAL A 44 -14.36 -14.89 -3.95
CA VAL A 44 -13.30 -14.57 -3.00
C VAL A 44 -13.97 -14.21 -1.69
N LEU A 45 -13.74 -15.04 -0.68
CA LEU A 45 -14.28 -14.84 0.66
C LEU A 45 -13.93 -13.44 1.16
N VAL A 46 -14.88 -12.77 1.80
CA VAL A 46 -14.77 -11.39 2.33
C VAL A 46 -14.69 -10.32 1.25
N VAL A 47 -13.72 -10.40 0.33
CA VAL A 47 -13.50 -9.40 -0.72
C VAL A 47 -14.66 -9.36 -1.70
N GLY A 48 -15.19 -10.51 -2.09
CA GLY A 48 -16.37 -10.63 -2.95
C GLY A 48 -17.61 -10.01 -2.33
N ASN A 49 -17.82 -10.22 -1.01
CA ASN A 49 -18.88 -9.58 -0.25
C ASN A 49 -18.72 -8.05 -0.21
N CYS A 50 -17.52 -7.55 0.10
CA CYS A 50 -17.24 -6.10 0.10
C CYS A 50 -17.44 -5.49 -1.28
N PHE A 51 -16.95 -6.15 -2.34
CA PHE A 51 -17.11 -5.67 -3.71
C PHE A 51 -18.58 -5.67 -4.13
N SER A 52 -19.30 -6.78 -3.95
CA SER A 52 -20.72 -6.87 -4.28
C SER A 52 -21.59 -5.92 -3.44
N PHE A 53 -21.14 -5.52 -2.25
CA PHE A 53 -21.78 -4.49 -1.46
C PHE A 53 -21.61 -3.08 -2.04
N VAL A 54 -20.46 -2.78 -2.63
CA VAL A 54 -20.17 -1.44 -3.17
C VAL A 54 -20.60 -1.28 -4.63
N THR A 55 -20.41 -2.31 -5.48
CA THR A 55 -20.48 -2.15 -6.95
C THR A 55 -21.67 -2.87 -7.59
N ASN A 56 -22.08 -4.03 -7.06
CA ASN A 56 -23.08 -4.89 -7.70
C ASN A 56 -24.40 -4.98 -6.94
N LYS A 57 -25.36 -5.76 -7.46
CA LYS A 57 -26.64 -6.11 -6.81
C LYS A 57 -27.39 -4.89 -6.23
N TYR A 58 -27.54 -3.84 -7.03
CA TYR A 58 -28.35 -2.68 -6.64
C TYR A 58 -29.84 -2.95 -6.89
N PRO A 59 -30.70 -2.87 -5.86
CA PRO A 59 -32.14 -3.07 -6.01
C PRO A 59 -32.78 -1.97 -6.87
N ARG A 60 -33.91 -2.28 -7.53
CA ARG A 60 -34.57 -1.33 -8.45
C ARG A 60 -35.19 -0.13 -7.72
N GLY A 61 -35.67 -0.33 -6.50
CA GLY A 61 -36.26 0.73 -5.67
C GLY A 61 -35.25 1.83 -5.32
N VAL A 62 -35.63 3.09 -5.48
CA VAL A 62 -34.76 4.24 -5.19
C VAL A 62 -34.35 4.28 -3.71
N GLY A 63 -35.29 4.02 -2.80
CA GLY A 63 -35.01 4.00 -1.35
C GLY A 63 -33.96 2.96 -0.96
N TRP A 64 -34.03 1.76 -1.54
CA TRP A 64 -33.08 0.69 -1.26
C TRP A 64 -31.68 0.96 -1.83
N ARG A 65 -31.58 1.66 -2.97
CA ARG A 65 -30.29 2.13 -3.50
C ARG A 65 -29.66 3.17 -2.58
N LEU A 66 -30.45 4.15 -2.12
CA LEU A 66 -29.98 5.17 -1.17
C LEU A 66 -29.53 4.54 0.15
N LEU A 67 -30.29 3.58 0.68
CA LEU A 67 -29.93 2.86 1.90
C LEU A 67 -28.59 2.13 1.73
N LYS A 68 -28.42 1.39 0.62
CA LYS A 68 -27.18 0.67 0.33
C LYS A 68 -26.00 1.64 0.25
N VAL A 69 -26.14 2.75 -0.47
CA VAL A 69 -25.11 3.80 -0.58
C VAL A 69 -24.74 4.41 0.76
N LEU A 70 -25.75 4.74 1.57
CA LEU A 70 -25.53 5.28 2.91
C LEU A 70 -24.78 4.29 3.79
N LEU A 71 -25.14 3.01 3.76
CA LEU A 71 -24.51 1.99 4.60
C LEU A 71 -23.06 1.73 4.23
N TRP A 72 -22.71 1.63 2.95
CA TRP A 72 -21.30 1.42 2.59
C TRP A 72 -20.45 2.68 2.79
N LEU A 73 -21.00 3.88 2.62
CA LEU A 73 -20.29 5.13 2.97
C LEU A 73 -20.03 5.23 4.48
N LEU A 74 -21.03 4.88 5.29
CA LEU A 74 -20.92 4.88 6.75
C LEU A 74 -19.94 3.79 7.22
N ALA A 75 -19.92 2.63 6.57
CA ALA A 75 -18.91 1.59 6.82
C ALA A 75 -17.49 2.08 6.53
N ILE A 76 -17.28 2.82 5.43
CA ILE A 76 -15.97 3.41 5.12
C ILE A 76 -15.58 4.43 6.19
N LEU A 77 -16.48 5.36 6.55
CA LEU A 77 -16.21 6.39 7.55
C LEU A 77 -15.85 5.78 8.92
N ILE A 78 -16.68 4.85 9.41
CA ILE A 78 -16.43 4.16 10.68
C ILE A 78 -15.15 3.35 10.59
N GLY A 79 -14.90 2.66 9.47
CA GLY A 79 -13.69 1.87 9.25
C GLY A 79 -12.41 2.71 9.32
N LEU A 80 -12.42 3.92 8.74
CA LEU A 80 -11.28 4.85 8.81
C LEU A 80 -11.05 5.36 10.25
N ILE A 81 -12.12 5.75 10.95
CA ILE A 81 -12.05 6.24 12.33
C ILE A 81 -11.58 5.13 13.27
N ALA A 82 -12.20 3.95 13.20
CA ALA A 82 -11.81 2.77 13.98
C ALA A 82 -10.37 2.34 13.67
N GLY A 83 -9.97 2.40 12.39
CA GLY A 83 -8.61 2.10 11.96
C GLY A 83 -7.57 2.99 12.63
N LYS A 84 -7.84 4.30 12.70
CA LYS A 84 -6.94 5.26 13.34
C LYS A 84 -6.93 5.16 14.87
N PHE A 85 -8.10 5.15 15.50
CA PHE A 85 -8.17 5.27 16.96
C PHE A 85 -8.09 3.91 17.67
N LEU A 86 -8.85 2.90 17.21
CA LEU A 86 -8.90 1.60 17.88
C LEU A 86 -7.71 0.72 17.51
N PHE A 87 -7.44 0.54 16.22
CA PHE A 87 -6.37 -0.36 15.79
C PHE A 87 -5.00 0.30 15.91
N HIS A 88 -4.80 1.46 15.31
CA HIS A 88 -3.49 2.09 15.27
C HIS A 88 -3.04 2.63 16.65
N GLN A 89 -3.82 3.51 17.28
CA GLN A 89 -3.42 4.13 18.54
C GLN A 89 -3.56 3.17 19.73
N HIS A 90 -4.73 2.54 19.90
CA HIS A 90 -5.00 1.74 21.10
C HIS A 90 -4.37 0.34 21.04
N LEU A 91 -4.69 -0.47 20.01
CA LEU A 91 -4.18 -1.84 19.93
C LEU A 91 -2.67 -1.89 19.66
N PHE A 92 -2.20 -1.24 18.59
CA PHE A 92 -0.78 -1.33 18.20
C PHE A 92 0.12 -0.37 18.98
N GLY A 93 -0.34 0.85 19.26
CA GLY A 93 0.42 1.87 19.98
C GLY A 93 0.50 1.64 21.49
N GLN A 94 -0.65 1.43 22.15
CA GLN A 94 -0.72 1.36 23.62
C GLN A 94 -0.60 -0.07 24.16
N LEU A 95 -1.32 -1.03 23.58
CA LEU A 95 -1.40 -2.40 24.11
C LEU A 95 -0.19 -3.25 23.68
N LEU A 96 0.11 -3.31 22.39
CA LEU A 96 1.25 -4.08 21.86
C LEU A 96 2.56 -3.29 21.85
N ARG A 97 2.51 -1.96 22.06
CA ARG A 97 3.67 -1.05 22.14
C ARG A 97 4.68 -1.24 21.00
N LEU A 98 4.17 -1.48 19.80
CA LEU A 98 5.01 -1.76 18.64
C LEU A 98 5.70 -0.47 18.19
N LYS A 99 7.04 -0.47 18.19
CA LYS A 99 7.86 0.68 17.77
C LYS A 99 7.56 1.16 16.34
N MET A 100 7.00 0.29 15.50
CA MET A 100 6.61 0.59 14.12
C MET A 100 5.44 1.57 14.00
N PHE A 101 4.55 1.64 15.01
CA PHE A 101 3.33 2.45 14.99
C PHE A 101 3.41 3.69 15.89
N ARG A 102 4.60 4.10 16.30
CA ARG A 102 4.81 5.42 16.93
C ARG A 102 4.68 6.52 15.87
N GLU A 103 4.25 7.72 16.26
CA GLU A 103 4.19 8.92 15.39
C GLU A 103 3.27 8.78 14.16
N ASP A 104 2.13 8.09 14.28
CA ASP A 104 1.16 7.90 13.18
C ASP A 104 1.71 7.14 11.93
N HIS A 105 2.91 6.54 12.01
CA HIS A 105 3.52 5.77 10.93
C HIS A 105 2.74 4.47 10.64
N GLY A 106 2.46 4.20 9.37
CA GLY A 106 1.72 3.01 8.96
C GLY A 106 0.21 3.05 9.26
N SER A 107 -0.30 4.16 9.81
CA SER A 107 -1.73 4.38 10.09
C SER A 107 -2.62 4.20 8.86
N TRP A 108 -2.12 4.57 7.67
CA TRP A 108 -2.84 4.38 6.41
C TRP A 108 -3.17 2.92 6.12
N MET A 109 -2.22 2.00 6.33
CA MET A 109 -2.43 0.57 6.09
C MET A 109 -3.44 -0.02 7.08
N THR A 110 -3.35 0.38 8.35
CA THR A 110 -4.32 -0.04 9.38
C THR A 110 -5.72 0.52 9.12
N MET A 111 -5.82 1.75 8.62
CA MET A 111 -7.09 2.34 8.19
C MET A 111 -7.69 1.57 7.01
N PHE A 112 -6.89 1.24 6.00
CA PHE A 112 -7.33 0.47 4.84
C PHE A 112 -7.90 -0.91 5.22
N PHE A 113 -7.19 -1.71 6.02
CA PHE A 113 -7.68 -3.03 6.44
C PHE A 113 -8.90 -2.94 7.36
N SER A 114 -8.93 -1.95 8.27
CA SER A 114 -10.10 -1.69 9.10
C SER A 114 -11.32 -1.35 8.25
N THR A 115 -11.18 -0.54 7.20
CA THR A 115 -12.26 -0.24 6.26
C THR A 115 -12.80 -1.49 5.56
N ILE A 116 -11.94 -2.43 5.12
CA ILE A 116 -12.38 -3.70 4.54
C ILE A 116 -13.19 -4.52 5.55
N LEU A 117 -12.72 -4.60 6.80
CA LEU A 117 -13.41 -5.32 7.87
C LEU A 117 -14.79 -4.71 8.17
N PHE A 118 -14.89 -3.39 8.26
CA PHE A 118 -16.17 -2.72 8.49
C PHE A 118 -17.11 -2.83 7.29
N LEU A 119 -16.62 -2.77 6.05
CA LEU A 119 -17.42 -3.05 4.86
C LEU A 119 -18.01 -4.47 4.89
N PHE A 120 -17.22 -5.46 5.33
CA PHE A 120 -17.67 -6.83 5.48
C PHE A 120 -18.79 -6.95 6.53
N ILE A 121 -18.61 -6.36 7.73
CA ILE A 121 -19.63 -6.34 8.78
C ILE A 121 -20.92 -5.67 8.29
N PHE A 122 -20.81 -4.51 7.66
CA PHE A 122 -21.96 -3.78 7.13
C PHE A 122 -22.67 -4.50 5.98
N SER A 123 -21.95 -5.27 5.16
CA SER A 123 -22.56 -6.13 4.15
C SER A 123 -23.49 -7.16 4.77
N HIS A 124 -23.12 -7.73 5.92
CA HIS A 124 -23.94 -8.69 6.65
C HIS A 124 -25.13 -8.01 7.34
N ILE A 125 -24.94 -6.82 7.92
CA ILE A 125 -26.04 -6.01 8.46
C ILE A 125 -27.06 -5.71 7.36
N TYR A 126 -26.60 -5.30 6.17
CA TYR A 126 -27.47 -5.04 5.03
C TYR A 126 -28.23 -6.29 4.58
N ASN A 127 -27.58 -7.45 4.53
CA ASN A 127 -28.24 -8.71 4.22
C ASN A 127 -29.34 -9.05 5.25
N THR A 128 -29.10 -8.82 6.54
CA THR A 128 -30.12 -9.00 7.58
C THR A 128 -31.33 -8.08 7.37
N ILE A 129 -31.11 -6.81 7.00
CA ILE A 129 -32.18 -5.86 6.69
C ILE A 129 -32.99 -6.33 5.47
N LEU A 130 -32.33 -6.84 4.42
CA LEU A 130 -33.02 -7.38 3.25
C LEU A 130 -33.84 -8.64 3.56
N LEU A 131 -33.35 -9.50 4.45
CA LEU A 131 -34.05 -10.72 4.86
C LEU A 131 -35.31 -10.41 5.68
N MET A 132 -35.32 -9.32 6.46
CA MET A 132 -36.49 -8.87 7.20
C MET A 132 -37.66 -8.43 6.30
N ASP A 133 -37.38 -7.95 5.09
CA ASP A 133 -38.39 -7.55 4.09
C ASP A 133 -38.99 -8.75 3.33
N GLY A 134 -38.33 -9.91 3.36
CA GLY A 134 -38.82 -11.20 2.82
C GLY A 134 -38.87 -11.33 1.29
N ASN A 135 -38.99 -10.23 0.53
CA ASN A 135 -39.15 -10.25 -0.93
C ASN A 135 -37.86 -9.90 -1.72
N MET A 136 -36.73 -9.74 -1.04
CA MET A 136 -35.48 -9.21 -1.63
C MET A 136 -34.35 -10.23 -1.76
N GLY A 137 -34.66 -11.54 -1.74
CA GLY A 137 -33.65 -12.62 -1.77
C GLY A 137 -32.67 -12.55 -2.94
N VAL A 138 -33.09 -12.01 -4.09
CA VAL A 138 -32.25 -11.86 -5.29
C VAL A 138 -31.13 -10.82 -5.12
N TYR A 139 -31.29 -9.88 -4.18
CA TYR A 139 -30.33 -8.81 -3.92
C TYR A 139 -29.38 -9.09 -2.76
N ILE A 140 -29.48 -10.27 -2.14
CA ILE A 140 -28.58 -10.69 -1.06
C ILE A 140 -27.14 -10.69 -1.58
N ILE A 141 -26.27 -10.05 -0.81
CA ILE A 141 -24.85 -9.95 -1.06
C ILE A 141 -24.21 -11.29 -0.70
N THR A 142 -23.36 -11.76 -1.59
CA THR A 142 -22.67 -13.05 -1.49
C THR A 142 -21.21 -12.87 -1.85
N ASP A 143 -20.37 -13.86 -1.55
CA ASP A 143 -18.94 -13.84 -1.91
C ASP A 143 -18.69 -13.89 -3.44
N TYR A 144 -19.74 -14.14 -4.23
CA TYR A 144 -19.72 -14.00 -5.69
C TYR A 144 -19.65 -12.53 -6.12
N MET A 145 -18.58 -12.20 -6.83
CA MET A 145 -18.19 -10.84 -7.15
C MET A 145 -18.94 -10.26 -8.37
N GLY A 146 -19.62 -11.06 -9.18
CA GLY A 146 -20.23 -10.63 -10.46
C GLY A 146 -19.24 -10.43 -11.60
N ILE A 147 -17.96 -10.79 -11.40
CA ILE A 147 -16.86 -10.68 -12.35
C ILE A 147 -16.31 -12.09 -12.60
N ARG A 148 -15.82 -12.36 -13.82
CA ARG A 148 -15.20 -13.64 -14.17
C ARG A 148 -13.84 -13.80 -13.48
N ASN A 149 -13.48 -15.03 -13.13
CA ASN A 149 -12.18 -15.35 -12.52
C ASN A 149 -11.00 -14.85 -13.34
N GLU A 150 -11.04 -14.99 -14.67
CA GLU A 150 -10.00 -14.44 -15.55
C GLU A 150 -9.79 -12.93 -15.33
N SER A 151 -10.86 -12.13 -15.35
CA SER A 151 -10.76 -10.68 -15.18
C SER A 151 -10.31 -10.30 -13.77
N PHE A 152 -10.77 -11.04 -12.76
CA PHE A 152 -10.33 -10.85 -11.38
C PHE A 152 -8.83 -11.15 -11.23
N MET A 153 -8.36 -12.26 -11.79
CA MET A 153 -6.95 -12.66 -11.74
C MET A 153 -6.05 -11.69 -12.49
N LYS A 154 -6.48 -11.17 -13.65
CA LYS A 154 -5.76 -10.10 -14.38
C LYS A 154 -5.64 -8.84 -13.52
N LEU A 155 -6.72 -8.44 -12.83
CA LEU A 155 -6.70 -7.28 -11.91
C LEU A 155 -5.79 -7.53 -10.70
N ALA A 156 -5.85 -8.72 -10.11
CA ALA A 156 -5.01 -9.12 -8.99
C ALA A 156 -3.52 -9.10 -9.38
N ALA A 157 -3.17 -9.63 -10.57
CA ALA A 157 -1.80 -9.62 -11.08
C ALA A 157 -1.26 -8.20 -11.28
N VAL A 158 -2.06 -7.27 -11.81
CA VAL A 158 -1.69 -5.85 -11.92
C VAL A 158 -1.50 -5.23 -10.54
N GLY A 159 -2.37 -5.57 -9.57
CA GLY A 159 -2.27 -5.13 -8.18
C GLY A 159 -0.99 -5.62 -7.50
N THR A 160 -0.67 -6.91 -7.63
CA THR A 160 0.57 -7.52 -7.10
C THR A 160 1.80 -6.88 -7.72
N TRP A 161 1.83 -6.73 -9.06
CA TRP A 161 2.90 -6.01 -9.76
C TRP A 161 3.14 -4.62 -9.17
N MET A 162 2.07 -3.85 -8.95
CA MET A 162 2.19 -2.49 -8.42
C MET A 162 2.78 -2.50 -7.00
N GLY A 163 2.35 -3.45 -6.15
CA GLY A 163 2.88 -3.61 -4.79
C GLY A 163 4.37 -4.01 -4.79
N ASP A 164 4.74 -4.98 -5.61
CA ASP A 164 6.12 -5.46 -5.71
C ASP A 164 7.04 -4.40 -6.31
N PHE A 165 6.58 -3.69 -7.34
CA PHE A 165 7.33 -2.60 -7.95
C PHE A 165 7.65 -1.51 -6.91
N VAL A 166 6.64 -1.07 -6.14
CA VAL A 166 6.84 -0.08 -5.08
C VAL A 166 7.83 -0.61 -4.04
N THR A 167 7.71 -1.88 -3.64
CA THR A 167 8.60 -2.51 -2.66
C THR A 167 10.04 -2.60 -3.16
N ALA A 168 10.26 -3.12 -4.37
CA ALA A 168 11.58 -3.21 -4.99
C ALA A 168 12.22 -1.83 -5.19
N TRP A 169 11.43 -0.83 -5.54
CA TRP A 169 11.93 0.54 -5.70
C TRP A 169 12.25 1.21 -4.36
N MET A 170 11.47 0.94 -3.31
CA MET A 170 11.80 1.37 -1.94
C MET A 170 13.10 0.73 -1.45
N VAL A 171 13.33 -0.55 -1.72
CA VAL A 171 14.60 -1.23 -1.42
C VAL A 171 15.74 -0.60 -2.22
N THR A 172 15.54 -0.36 -3.51
CA THR A 172 16.53 0.29 -4.38
C THR A 172 16.89 1.69 -3.92
N ASP A 173 15.89 2.48 -3.56
CA ASP A 173 16.09 3.82 -3.03
C ASP A 173 16.87 3.80 -1.71
N MET A 174 16.52 2.89 -0.80
CA MET A 174 17.23 2.69 0.45
C MET A 174 18.70 2.32 0.18
N MET A 175 18.99 1.41 -0.75
CA MET A 175 20.37 1.00 -1.07
C MET A 175 21.19 2.11 -1.72
N LEU A 176 20.60 2.92 -2.60
CA LEU A 176 21.30 4.03 -3.24
C LEU A 176 21.56 5.19 -2.26
N GLN A 177 20.73 5.34 -1.24
CA GLN A 177 20.91 6.33 -0.19
C GLN A 177 21.82 5.87 0.94
N ASP A 178 21.97 4.55 1.12
CA ASP A 178 22.69 3.93 2.23
C ASP A 178 24.16 4.39 2.35
N LYS A 179 24.67 4.38 3.58
CA LYS A 179 26.06 4.78 3.94
C LYS A 179 27.04 3.64 4.31
N PRO A 180 26.65 2.43 4.77
CA PRO A 180 27.56 1.41 5.27
C PRO A 180 28.38 0.73 4.17
N TYR A 181 28.00 0.86 2.89
CA TYR A 181 28.75 0.33 1.74
C TYR A 181 29.25 1.48 0.85
N PRO A 182 30.29 2.22 1.28
CA PRO A 182 30.78 3.40 0.55
C PRO A 182 31.35 3.04 -0.83
N ASP A 183 31.90 1.84 -0.99
CA ASP A 183 32.50 1.40 -2.25
C ASP A 183 31.51 0.88 -3.29
N TRP A 184 30.29 0.59 -2.86
CA TRP A 184 29.26 0.04 -3.74
C TRP A 184 28.56 1.14 -4.55
N GLY A 185 28.50 0.96 -5.88
CA GLY A 185 27.63 1.73 -6.77
C GLY A 185 27.90 3.24 -6.81
N LYS A 186 29.15 3.71 -6.64
CA LYS A 186 29.51 5.14 -6.53
C LYS A 186 28.85 6.02 -7.61
N SER A 187 28.95 5.62 -8.88
CA SER A 187 28.36 6.37 -10.01
C SER A 187 26.83 6.39 -9.98
N ALA A 188 26.20 5.23 -9.70
CA ALA A 188 24.74 5.12 -9.60
C ALA A 188 24.19 5.96 -8.44
N ARG A 189 24.88 5.98 -7.29
CA ARG A 189 24.52 6.80 -6.12
C ARG A 189 24.69 8.29 -6.38
N ALA A 190 25.78 8.69 -7.04
CA ALA A 190 26.01 10.08 -7.41
C ALA A 190 24.92 10.59 -8.37
N PHE A 191 24.51 9.75 -9.33
CA PHE A 191 23.40 10.04 -10.23
C PHE A 191 22.05 10.10 -9.50
N TRP A 192 21.77 9.12 -8.62
CA TRP A 192 20.52 9.05 -7.87
C TRP A 192 20.28 10.24 -6.94
N LYS A 193 21.35 10.71 -6.29
CA LYS A 193 21.32 11.85 -5.38
C LYS A 193 21.31 13.22 -6.10
N LYS A 194 21.40 13.23 -7.44
CA LYS A 194 21.47 14.48 -8.20
C LYS A 194 20.07 15.10 -8.38
N GLY A 195 19.82 16.20 -7.67
CA GLY A 195 18.64 17.04 -7.86
C GLY A 195 17.32 16.27 -7.75
N LYS A 196 16.45 16.41 -8.76
CA LYS A 196 15.12 15.75 -8.80
C LYS A 196 15.10 14.43 -9.57
N VAL A 197 16.26 13.89 -9.96
CA VAL A 197 16.39 12.67 -10.77
C VAL A 197 15.64 11.50 -10.14
N ARG A 198 15.77 11.31 -8.83
CA ARG A 198 15.05 10.27 -8.07
C ARG A 198 13.53 10.27 -8.30
N ILE A 199 12.90 11.45 -8.20
CA ILE A 199 11.44 11.58 -8.30
C ILE A 199 11.01 11.37 -9.76
N ILE A 200 11.73 11.97 -10.71
CA ILE A 200 11.42 11.85 -12.13
C ILE A 200 11.57 10.39 -12.58
N LEU A 201 12.66 9.71 -12.19
CA LEU A 201 12.88 8.30 -12.51
C LEU A 201 11.81 7.41 -11.89
N PHE A 202 11.44 7.63 -10.63
CA PHE A 202 10.38 6.85 -10.00
C PHE A 202 9.09 6.90 -10.81
N TRP A 203 8.58 8.10 -11.12
CA TRP A 203 7.32 8.24 -11.83
C TRP A 203 7.41 7.76 -13.28
N THR A 204 8.48 8.10 -14.00
CA THR A 204 8.66 7.67 -15.40
C THR A 204 8.77 6.15 -15.52
N VAL A 205 9.52 5.50 -14.63
CA VAL A 205 9.66 4.04 -14.63
C VAL A 205 8.36 3.37 -14.17
N LEU A 206 7.70 3.90 -13.14
CA LEU A 206 6.40 3.39 -12.66
C LEU A 206 5.37 3.39 -13.79
N PHE A 207 5.17 4.53 -14.47
CA PHE A 207 4.17 4.61 -15.53
C PHE A 207 4.53 3.77 -16.76
N THR A 208 5.80 3.77 -17.17
CA THR A 208 6.21 3.00 -18.36
C THR A 208 6.14 1.50 -18.11
N LEU A 209 6.72 0.99 -17.03
CA LEU A 209 6.68 -0.44 -16.73
C LEU A 209 5.26 -0.91 -16.39
N THR A 210 4.47 -0.13 -15.65
CA THR A 210 3.07 -0.49 -15.39
C THR A 210 2.26 -0.55 -16.68
N SER A 211 2.47 0.38 -17.62
CA SER A 211 1.83 0.31 -18.93
C SER A 211 2.22 -0.95 -19.70
N VAL A 212 3.51 -1.33 -19.68
CA VAL A 212 3.99 -2.55 -20.35
C VAL A 212 3.38 -3.78 -19.70
N VAL A 213 3.39 -3.88 -18.37
CA VAL A 213 2.86 -5.02 -17.64
C VAL A 213 1.35 -5.17 -17.86
N VAL A 214 0.60 -4.07 -17.77
CA VAL A 214 -0.84 -4.08 -18.07
C VAL A 214 -1.07 -4.58 -19.49
N LEU A 215 -0.33 -4.06 -20.49
CA LEU A 215 -0.47 -4.52 -21.87
C LEU A 215 -0.16 -6.01 -22.04
N VAL A 216 0.89 -6.53 -21.39
CA VAL A 216 1.26 -7.94 -21.45
C VAL A 216 0.17 -8.82 -20.83
N ILE A 217 -0.38 -8.42 -19.67
CA ILE A 217 -1.43 -9.16 -18.96
C ILE A 217 -2.77 -9.09 -19.71
N THR A 218 -3.13 -7.95 -20.30
CA THR A 218 -4.44 -7.77 -20.94
C THR A 218 -4.50 -8.34 -22.35
N THR A 219 -3.39 -8.29 -23.09
CA THR A 219 -3.35 -8.70 -24.51
C THR A 219 -3.09 -10.19 -24.67
N ASP A 220 -2.83 -10.91 -23.57
CA ASP A 220 -2.40 -12.32 -23.57
C ASP A 220 -1.28 -12.59 -24.60
N TRP A 221 -0.41 -11.57 -24.81
CA TRP A 221 0.57 -11.56 -25.90
C TRP A 221 1.61 -12.67 -25.74
N ILE A 222 1.89 -13.03 -24.49
CA ILE A 222 2.66 -14.20 -24.11
C ILE A 222 1.67 -15.30 -23.76
N SER A 223 1.61 -16.34 -24.59
CA SER A 223 0.90 -17.57 -24.22
C SER A 223 1.70 -18.29 -23.13
N TRP A 224 1.41 -17.96 -21.87
CA TRP A 224 2.08 -18.51 -20.69
C TRP A 224 2.06 -20.03 -20.67
N ASP A 225 0.97 -20.65 -21.15
CA ASP A 225 0.85 -22.10 -21.37
C ASP A 225 1.95 -22.69 -22.27
N LYS A 226 2.35 -21.97 -23.34
CA LYS A 226 3.42 -22.45 -24.24
C LYS A 226 4.80 -22.22 -23.64
N LEU A 227 4.97 -21.16 -22.84
CA LEU A 227 6.22 -20.86 -22.15
C LEU A 227 6.49 -21.85 -21.00
N ASN A 228 5.42 -22.34 -20.36
CA ASN A 228 5.48 -23.26 -19.23
C ASN A 228 5.57 -24.75 -19.62
N ARG A 229 5.40 -25.11 -20.90
CA ARG A 229 5.56 -26.50 -21.39
C ARG A 229 7.00 -26.98 -21.20
N GLY A 230 7.27 -27.59 -20.04
CA GLY A 230 8.51 -28.27 -19.71
C GLY A 230 9.41 -27.59 -18.68
N PHE A 231 9.04 -26.41 -18.16
CA PHE A 231 9.84 -25.73 -17.12
C PHE A 231 9.43 -26.16 -15.69
N LEU A 232 8.13 -26.34 -15.44
CA LEU A 232 7.57 -26.91 -14.21
C LEU A 232 6.36 -27.79 -14.57
N PRO A 233 6.22 -29.02 -14.03
CA PRO A 233 4.98 -29.79 -14.18
C PRO A 233 3.85 -29.01 -13.52
N SER A 234 2.74 -28.77 -14.21
CA SER A 234 1.58 -28.00 -13.72
C SER A 234 0.76 -28.76 -12.67
N ASP A 235 1.41 -29.24 -11.62
CA ASP A 235 0.79 -29.95 -10.51
C ASP A 235 0.48 -28.98 -9.36
N GLU A 236 -0.50 -29.29 -8.52
CA GLU A 236 -0.82 -28.45 -7.36
C GLU A 236 0.39 -28.25 -6.41
N VAL A 237 1.31 -29.22 -6.41
CA VAL A 237 2.53 -29.21 -5.60
C VAL A 237 3.54 -28.17 -6.07
N SER A 238 3.73 -27.99 -7.38
CA SER A 238 4.67 -26.99 -7.92
C SER A 238 4.17 -25.57 -7.63
N ARG A 239 2.86 -25.32 -7.80
CA ARG A 239 2.21 -24.06 -7.42
C ARG A 239 2.36 -23.76 -5.92
N ALA A 240 2.11 -24.75 -5.07
CA ALA A 240 2.27 -24.60 -3.62
C ALA A 240 3.73 -24.34 -3.21
N PHE A 241 4.68 -25.02 -3.87
CA PHE A 241 6.11 -24.81 -3.66
C PHE A 241 6.53 -23.40 -4.09
N LEU A 242 6.09 -22.95 -5.27
CA LEU A 242 6.37 -21.61 -5.79
C LEU A 242 5.79 -20.53 -4.89
N ALA A 243 4.54 -20.68 -4.44
CA ALA A 243 3.91 -19.78 -3.47
C ALA A 243 4.68 -19.73 -2.14
N SER A 244 5.16 -20.87 -1.65
CA SER A 244 5.98 -20.94 -0.44
C SER A 244 7.32 -20.23 -0.63
N PHE A 245 7.93 -20.35 -1.82
CA PHE A 245 9.16 -19.65 -2.16
C PHE A 245 8.96 -18.14 -2.18
N ILE A 246 7.90 -17.65 -2.84
CA ILE A 246 7.53 -16.23 -2.84
C ILE A 246 7.41 -15.70 -1.41
N LEU A 247 6.66 -16.40 -0.55
CA LEU A 247 6.47 -16.01 0.84
C LEU A 247 7.79 -15.93 1.62
N VAL A 248 8.69 -16.90 1.42
CA VAL A 248 10.02 -16.87 2.06
C VAL A 248 10.82 -15.67 1.57
N PHE A 249 10.81 -15.37 0.27
CA PHE A 249 11.55 -14.22 -0.28
C PHE A 249 10.97 -12.88 0.19
N ASP A 250 9.65 -12.75 0.29
CA ASP A 250 8.99 -11.59 0.90
C ASP A 250 9.41 -11.40 2.35
N LEU A 251 9.46 -12.50 3.12
CA LEU A 251 9.94 -12.45 4.50
C LEU A 251 11.42 -12.08 4.56
N LEU A 252 12.25 -12.55 3.62
CA LEU A 252 13.66 -12.17 3.53
C LEU A 252 13.82 -10.66 3.29
N ILE A 253 12.97 -10.02 2.49
CA ILE A 253 12.99 -8.55 2.31
C ILE A 253 12.77 -7.85 3.65
N VAL A 254 11.83 -8.33 4.47
CA VAL A 254 11.55 -7.77 5.79
C VAL A 254 12.72 -8.03 6.76
N MET A 255 13.21 -9.26 6.83
CA MET A 255 14.32 -9.65 7.72
C MET A 255 15.62 -8.91 7.38
N GLN A 256 15.88 -8.64 6.11
CA GLN A 256 17.07 -7.90 5.68
C GLN A 256 17.00 -6.41 6.02
N LYS A 257 15.85 -5.87 6.42
CA LYS A 257 15.63 -4.43 6.64
C LYS A 257 16.01 -3.92 8.04
N ASP A 258 16.25 -4.81 9.00
CA ASP A 258 16.10 -4.50 10.43
C ASP A 258 17.26 -3.78 11.15
N ASP A 259 18.06 -2.95 10.46
CA ASP A 259 19.04 -2.06 11.13
C ASP A 259 19.11 -0.64 10.56
N ASN A 260 18.90 -0.48 9.26
CA ASN A 260 19.08 0.82 8.58
C ASN A 260 17.77 1.63 8.50
N MET A 261 16.68 1.15 9.12
CA MET A 261 15.38 1.84 9.10
C MET A 261 15.42 3.20 9.83
N HIS A 262 16.40 3.41 10.71
CA HIS A 262 16.69 4.72 11.31
C HIS A 262 17.24 5.75 10.30
N VAL A 263 17.91 5.31 9.22
CA VAL A 263 18.45 6.20 8.17
C VAL A 263 17.37 6.55 7.13
N VAL A 264 16.52 5.57 6.78
CA VAL A 264 15.31 5.80 5.96
C VAL A 264 14.34 6.78 6.64
N ARG A 265 14.28 6.75 7.98
CA ARG A 265 13.47 7.65 8.79
C ARG A 265 13.70 9.14 8.53
N ASN A 266 14.89 9.53 8.08
CA ASN A 266 15.26 10.92 7.83
C ASN A 266 15.34 11.27 6.33
N SER A 267 15.08 10.30 5.45
CA SER A 267 15.15 10.46 4.01
C SER A 267 13.75 10.27 3.42
N ASN A 268 13.09 11.38 3.10
CA ASN A 268 11.79 11.39 2.43
C ASN A 268 11.77 10.37 1.29
N SER A 269 10.94 9.33 1.45
CA SER A 269 10.71 8.30 0.44
C SER A 269 10.32 8.96 -0.89
N PRO A 270 10.84 8.48 -2.02
CA PRO A 270 10.52 9.05 -3.32
C PRO A 270 9.02 8.97 -3.58
N GLY A 271 8.36 10.12 -3.65
CA GLY A 271 6.95 10.24 -4.07
C GLY A 271 5.88 9.96 -3.02
N LEU A 272 6.20 9.33 -1.88
CA LEU A 272 5.24 9.07 -0.78
C LEU A 272 5.43 9.96 0.46
N GLY A 273 6.49 10.76 0.52
CA GLY A 273 6.61 11.80 1.53
C GLY A 273 5.65 12.94 1.23
N ILE A 274 4.85 13.35 2.22
CA ILE A 274 4.13 14.63 2.18
C ILE A 274 5.17 15.70 1.85
N PRO A 275 5.09 16.40 0.70
CA PRO A 275 5.98 17.52 0.47
C PRO A 275 5.69 18.52 1.58
N THR A 276 6.70 18.90 2.35
CA THR A 276 6.65 20.09 3.19
C THR A 276 6.38 21.27 2.28
N PHE A 277 5.08 21.58 2.12
CA PHE A 277 4.59 22.64 1.27
C PHE A 277 4.93 23.94 1.97
N HIS A 278 6.08 24.54 1.65
CA HIS A 278 6.38 25.93 1.97
C HIS A 278 5.55 26.85 1.06
N GLY A 279 4.22 26.74 1.18
CA GLY A 279 3.25 27.62 0.56
C GLY A 279 2.89 28.73 1.53
N ARG A 280 3.34 29.95 1.25
CA ARG A 280 2.93 31.15 1.99
C ARG A 280 1.46 31.47 1.65
N CYS A 281 0.52 30.78 2.30
CA CYS A 281 -0.91 31.08 2.19
C CYS A 281 -1.29 32.18 3.20
N ARG A 282 -1.51 33.39 2.70
CA ARG A 282 -2.05 34.51 3.46
C ARG A 282 -3.59 34.42 3.41
N CYS A 283 -4.22 33.80 4.40
CA CYS A 283 -5.69 33.79 4.54
C CYS A 283 -6.13 34.51 5.83
N LYS A 284 -6.99 35.52 5.68
CA LYS A 284 -7.48 36.45 6.72
C LYS A 284 -8.79 35.99 7.41
N SER A 285 -8.95 34.72 7.80
CA SER A 285 -10.13 34.32 8.59
C SER A 285 -9.75 33.56 9.88
N PRO A 286 -10.28 33.96 11.06
CA PRO A 286 -9.91 33.34 12.35
C PRO A 286 -10.27 31.86 12.48
N TRP A 287 -11.34 31.41 11.81
CA TRP A 287 -11.83 30.01 11.91
C TRP A 287 -11.00 29.01 11.11
N ILE A 288 -10.42 29.41 9.98
CA ILE A 288 -9.52 28.55 9.19
C ILE A 288 -8.16 28.44 9.88
N ALA A 289 -7.73 29.46 10.62
CA ALA A 289 -6.50 29.42 11.41
C ALA A 289 -6.57 28.40 12.57
N HIS A 290 -7.74 28.23 13.20
CA HIS A 290 -7.93 27.22 14.25
C HIS A 290 -7.99 25.79 13.70
N PHE A 291 -8.65 25.56 12.56
CA PHE A 291 -8.67 24.25 11.90
C PHE A 291 -7.29 23.87 11.33
N SER A 292 -6.56 24.85 10.78
CA SER A 292 -5.19 24.66 10.31
C SER A 292 -4.21 24.42 11.47
N ARG A 293 -4.35 25.10 12.63
CA ARG A 293 -3.56 24.79 13.84
C ARG A 293 -3.82 23.39 14.39
N ALA A 294 -5.08 22.94 14.44
CA ALA A 294 -5.39 21.59 14.90
C ALA A 294 -4.77 20.51 13.99
N ILE A 295 -4.66 20.79 12.69
CA ILE A 295 -3.96 19.91 11.73
C ILE A 295 -2.44 20.04 11.87
N GLN A 296 -1.91 21.24 12.10
CA GLN A 296 -0.47 21.49 12.22
C GLN A 296 0.12 20.88 13.51
N ASP A 297 -0.58 21.01 14.64
CA ASP A 297 -0.18 20.46 15.95
C ASP A 297 -0.29 18.92 15.98
N SER A 298 -1.07 18.33 15.07
CA SER A 298 -1.17 16.87 14.88
C SER A 298 -0.02 16.27 14.05
N PHE A 299 0.85 17.10 13.45
CA PHE A 299 1.83 16.69 12.44
C PHE A 299 3.29 17.12 12.74
N LEU A 300 3.58 17.69 13.91
CA LEU A 300 4.94 18.10 14.32
C LEU A 300 5.34 17.44 15.65
N PRO A 301 6.53 16.82 15.75
CA PRO A 301 7.05 16.33 17.03
C PRO A 301 7.42 17.50 17.97
N GLU A 302 7.23 17.30 19.28
CA GLU A 302 7.43 18.30 20.35
C GLU A 302 8.86 18.87 20.44
N ASP A 303 9.85 18.23 19.83
CA ASP A 303 11.27 18.58 19.93
C ASP A 303 11.68 19.90 19.22
N LEU A 304 10.75 20.55 18.52
CA LEU A 304 10.97 21.84 17.82
C LEU A 304 10.37 23.06 18.55
N GLN A 305 9.76 22.89 19.74
CA GLN A 305 9.20 24.01 20.50
C GLN A 305 10.24 24.87 21.25
N GLY A 306 11.50 24.42 21.35
CA GLY A 306 12.54 25.09 22.17
C GLY A 306 13.31 26.25 21.52
N GLY A 307 13.00 26.66 20.28
CA GLY A 307 13.88 27.53 19.50
C GLY A 307 13.32 28.87 19.00
N ILE A 308 12.13 29.30 19.44
CA ILE A 308 11.49 30.52 18.90
C ILE A 308 11.52 31.65 19.92
N SER A 309 12.42 32.64 19.73
CA SER A 309 12.40 33.89 20.48
C SER A 309 11.58 34.95 19.72
N TYR A 310 10.60 35.54 20.40
CA TYR A 310 9.67 36.53 19.83
C TYR A 310 10.11 37.95 20.15
N SER A 311 10.44 38.74 19.13
CA SER A 311 10.62 40.20 19.25
C SER A 311 9.36 40.91 18.76
N HIS A 312 8.71 41.67 19.64
CA HIS A 312 7.51 42.43 19.33
C HIS A 312 7.92 43.85 18.91
N ASN A 313 7.69 44.22 17.65
CA ASN A 313 7.80 45.61 17.22
C ASN A 313 6.51 46.10 16.55
N ARG A 314 6.26 47.41 16.63
CA ARG A 314 4.95 48.06 16.41
C ARG A 314 4.40 48.00 14.96
N TYR A 315 5.04 47.22 14.08
CA TYR A 315 4.66 47.05 12.67
C TYR A 315 4.64 45.59 12.17
N GLY A 316 4.68 44.59 13.07
CA GLY A 316 4.49 43.17 12.72
C GLY A 316 5.55 42.24 13.28
N ILE A 317 5.24 40.94 13.27
CA ILE A 317 6.07 39.86 13.80
C ILE A 317 7.08 39.43 12.72
N THR A 318 8.37 39.61 13.00
CA THR A 318 9.47 39.09 12.16
C THR A 318 9.99 37.79 12.77
N LEU A 319 9.95 36.70 11.98
CA LEU A 319 10.57 35.41 12.34
C LEU A 319 11.95 35.33 11.67
N SER A 320 13.02 35.29 12.47
CA SER A 320 14.37 34.96 12.02
C SER A 320 14.77 33.62 12.65
N ALA A 321 15.03 32.61 11.82
CA ALA A 321 15.65 31.36 12.24
C ALA A 321 17.18 31.49 12.13
N ILE A 322 17.90 31.01 13.16
CA ILE A 322 19.33 30.68 13.08
C ILE A 322 19.43 29.20 12.75
#